data_AF-A0A3M9MTK4-F1
#
_entry.id   AF-A0A3M9MTK4-F1
#
_cell.length_a   1.000
_cell.length_b   1.000
_cell.length_c   1.000
_cell.angle_alpha   90.00
_cell.angle_beta   90.00
_cell.angle_gamma   90.00
#
_symmetry.space_group_name_H-M   'P 1'
#
loop_
_entity.id
_entity.type
_entity.pdbx_description
1 polymer ?
#
loop_
_entity_poly.entity_id
_entity_poly.type
_entity_poly.pdbx_seq_one_letter_code
_entity_poly.pdbx_strand_id
1 'polypeptide(L)'
;MYNEALDSLETIGVTNMPDSVKVDYYALKSRAYYDLSGYTQDIYYSTRYRNKGEAYVDSALAMLTGSDLRFHALNGMRSEIAGKPDEARDYFQTILDRFHPSLNQYAMAANSLGNIYYNRGDKEKAIEMMAKAAIADLKGSVKEGVALMTLAEFLYKTGDEVRAYEYIKQALKDATFYGAKQRTIQVAAILPIIEGERLTTVEGQRQRLYVYAIVVTVLSLLVLVFAYIIFRQLKQLREAKRTLTEAFDKLQKTNDELVGAKQTLTDAYDQLRETNDKLIEANVIKEEYIGYSFNFQSTYLDKIDKFKKSIDRKLMAKKYDEIGHAMKSINVQNERELLFQSFDQTFLKLFPNFVSTFNSYFKEEDKIRLKDKNSLNIELRIFALLRLGITDHEQVAQFLDYSVRTIYNYKTKVKNRSILPNDDFEEKIMEIKAF
;
A
#
# COMPACT_ATOMS: atom_id res chain seq x y z
N MET A 1 -46.08 28.91 63.88
CA MET A 1 -45.03 28.66 64.90
C MET A 1 -44.81 29.84 65.84
N TYR A 2 -44.70 31.09 65.35
CA TYR A 2 -44.45 32.25 66.21
C TYR A 2 -45.60 32.56 67.19
N ASN A 3 -46.86 32.45 66.74
CA ASN A 3 -48.02 32.67 67.62
C ASN A 3 -48.11 31.59 68.69
N GLU A 4 -47.88 30.32 68.34
CA GLU A 4 -47.90 29.20 69.29
C GLU A 4 -46.80 29.34 70.36
N ALA A 5 -45.63 29.88 69.98
CA ALA A 5 -44.57 30.22 70.93
C ALA A 5 -44.98 31.37 71.87
N LEU A 6 -45.60 32.43 71.32
CA LEU A 6 -46.10 33.55 72.11
C LEU A 6 -47.24 33.12 73.06
N ASP A 7 -48.19 32.33 72.59
CA ASP A 7 -49.30 31.76 73.38
C ASP A 7 -48.74 30.95 74.55
N SER A 8 -47.71 30.13 74.30
CA SER A 8 -47.03 29.36 75.35
C SER A 8 -46.37 30.27 76.39
N LEU A 9 -45.67 31.32 75.94
CA LEU A 9 -45.03 32.30 76.84
C LEU A 9 -46.06 33.12 77.62
N GLU A 10 -47.25 33.35 77.09
CA GLU A 10 -48.31 34.08 77.79
C GLU A 10 -48.88 33.30 78.98
N THR A 11 -48.76 31.97 79.00
CA THR A 11 -49.18 31.14 80.15
C THR A 11 -48.25 31.22 81.36
N ILE A 12 -47.05 31.79 81.21
CA ILE A 12 -46.04 31.82 82.28
C ILE A 12 -46.26 33.02 83.21
N GLY A 13 -46.57 32.75 84.47
CA GLY A 13 -46.68 33.77 85.51
C GLY A 13 -45.32 34.17 86.09
N VAL A 14 -44.80 35.34 85.70
CA VAL A 14 -43.41 35.77 86.01
C VAL A 14 -43.24 36.58 87.30
N THR A 15 -44.32 37.02 87.94
CA THR A 15 -44.27 37.96 89.08
C THR A 15 -43.36 37.51 90.23
N ASN A 16 -43.43 36.22 90.59
CA ASN A 16 -42.69 35.64 91.73
C ASN A 16 -41.42 34.88 91.33
N MET A 17 -40.97 35.00 90.08
CA MET A 17 -39.78 34.30 89.60
C MET A 17 -38.49 35.07 89.93
N PRO A 18 -37.34 34.38 90.03
CA PRO A 18 -36.03 35.03 90.14
C PRO A 18 -35.75 35.97 88.96
N ASP A 19 -34.95 37.00 89.20
CA ASP A 19 -34.62 38.01 88.20
C ASP A 19 -33.95 37.42 86.95
N SER A 20 -33.14 36.38 87.10
CA SER A 20 -32.54 35.65 85.97
C SER A 20 -33.61 35.04 85.05
N VAL A 21 -34.67 34.47 85.61
CA VAL A 21 -35.77 33.84 84.86
C VAL A 21 -36.66 34.91 84.22
N LYS A 22 -36.90 36.02 84.92
CA LYS A 22 -37.63 37.18 84.38
C LYS A 22 -36.90 37.76 83.16
N VAL A 23 -35.59 37.92 83.25
CA VAL A 23 -34.76 38.36 82.13
C VAL A 23 -34.89 37.42 80.94
N ASP A 24 -34.72 36.11 81.14
CA ASP A 24 -34.78 35.13 80.05
C ASP A 24 -36.17 35.11 79.40
N TYR A 25 -37.22 35.24 80.21
CA TYR A 25 -38.60 35.37 79.73
C TYR A 25 -38.80 36.61 78.85
N TYR A 26 -38.38 37.79 79.31
CA TYR A 26 -38.51 39.04 78.55
C TYR A 26 -37.61 39.06 77.31
N ALA A 27 -36.41 38.49 77.39
CA ALA A 27 -35.52 38.32 76.25
C ALA A 27 -36.12 37.39 75.18
N LEU A 28 -36.76 36.29 75.59
CA LEU A 28 -37.40 35.38 74.66
C LEU A 28 -38.67 35.98 74.05
N LYS A 29 -39.48 36.70 74.84
CA LYS A 29 -40.64 37.43 74.32
C LYS A 29 -40.25 38.52 73.33
N SER A 30 -39.22 39.32 73.64
CA SER A 30 -38.74 40.34 72.71
C SER A 30 -38.26 39.72 71.40
N ARG A 31 -37.45 38.65 71.46
CA ARG A 31 -37.02 37.91 70.26
C ARG A 31 -38.20 37.38 69.44
N ALA A 32 -39.19 36.73 70.08
CA ALA A 32 -40.35 36.19 69.38
C ALA A 32 -41.16 37.29 68.67
N TYR A 33 -41.33 38.45 69.31
CA TYR A 33 -42.02 39.60 68.69
C TYR A 33 -41.21 40.24 67.55
N TYR A 34 -39.88 40.29 67.66
CA TYR A 34 -39.01 40.76 66.59
C TYR A 34 -39.00 39.82 65.39
N ASP A 35 -38.89 38.50 65.61
CA ASP A 35 -38.96 37.51 64.54
C ASP A 35 -40.34 37.54 63.86
N LEU A 36 -41.42 37.70 64.63
CA LEU A 36 -42.77 37.86 64.09
C LEU A 36 -42.92 39.16 63.29
N SER A 37 -42.28 40.25 63.72
CA SER A 37 -42.23 41.50 62.97
C SER A 37 -41.51 41.30 61.62
N GLY A 38 -40.38 40.61 61.61
CA GLY A 38 -39.62 40.33 60.38
C GLY A 38 -40.32 39.34 59.45
N TYR A 39 -41.12 38.43 60.00
CA TYR A 39 -41.95 37.50 59.23
C TYR A 39 -43.17 38.19 58.59
N THR A 40 -43.72 39.21 59.25
CA THR A 40 -44.95 39.88 58.82
C THR A 40 -44.67 40.91 57.72
N GLN A 41 -45.23 40.71 56.53
CA GLN A 41 -45.05 41.60 55.38
C GLN A 41 -45.88 42.90 55.45
N ASP A 42 -46.80 43.02 56.41
CA ASP A 42 -47.66 44.19 56.60
C ASP A 42 -47.03 45.23 57.55
N ILE A 43 -46.98 46.49 57.12
CA ILE A 43 -46.35 47.60 57.85
C ILE A 43 -47.04 47.88 59.20
N TYR A 44 -48.37 47.78 59.24
CA TYR A 44 -49.15 48.07 60.44
C TYR A 44 -48.89 47.02 61.53
N TYR A 45 -48.98 45.73 61.18
CA TYR A 45 -48.75 44.64 62.13
C TYR A 45 -47.28 44.51 62.52
N SER A 46 -46.34 44.61 61.58
CA SER A 46 -44.90 44.58 61.88
C SER A 46 -44.50 45.68 62.87
N THR A 47 -44.96 46.92 62.66
CA THR A 47 -44.69 48.04 63.59
C THR A 47 -45.22 47.74 65.00
N ARG A 48 -46.43 47.18 65.10
CA ARG A 48 -47.03 46.81 66.39
C ARG A 48 -46.22 45.72 67.10
N TYR A 49 -45.79 44.68 66.38
CA TYR A 49 -44.96 43.62 66.94
C TYR A 49 -43.59 44.12 67.36
N ARG A 50 -42.96 44.97 66.55
CA ARG A 50 -41.70 45.64 66.91
C ARG A 50 -41.82 46.43 68.22
N ASN A 51 -42.87 47.25 68.38
CA ASN A 51 -43.08 48.03 69.60
C ASN A 51 -43.31 47.13 70.83
N LYS A 52 -44.01 46.00 70.68
CA LYS A 52 -44.14 45.01 71.76
C LYS A 52 -42.78 44.39 72.11
N GLY A 53 -41.98 44.05 71.10
CA GLY A 53 -40.62 43.55 71.28
C GLY A 53 -39.77 44.53 72.09
N GLU A 54 -39.78 45.81 71.72
CA GLU A 54 -39.05 46.87 72.41
C GLU A 54 -39.43 47.00 73.89
N ALA A 55 -40.73 46.96 74.21
CA ALA A 55 -41.19 47.03 75.60
C ALA A 55 -40.67 45.86 76.45
N TYR A 56 -40.56 44.67 75.87
CA TYR A 56 -39.96 43.52 76.55
C TYR A 56 -38.43 43.63 76.63
N VAL A 57 -37.77 44.23 75.65
CA VAL A 57 -36.33 44.56 75.76
C VAL A 57 -36.09 45.53 76.91
N ASP A 58 -36.89 46.59 77.04
CA ASP A 58 -36.79 47.55 78.16
C ASP A 58 -36.93 46.84 79.51
N SER A 59 -37.91 45.94 79.61
CA SER A 59 -38.16 45.15 80.82
C SER A 59 -36.97 44.26 81.19
N ALA A 60 -36.34 43.63 80.20
CA ALA A 60 -35.15 42.80 80.43
C ALA A 60 -33.93 43.66 80.79
N LEU A 61 -33.69 44.76 80.08
CA LEU A 61 -32.52 45.62 80.27
C LEU A 61 -32.54 46.37 81.60
N ALA A 62 -33.73 46.68 82.14
CA ALA A 62 -33.86 47.26 83.48
C ALA A 62 -33.27 46.37 84.60
N MET A 63 -33.09 45.08 84.32
CA MET A 63 -32.60 44.07 85.27
C MET A 63 -31.17 43.62 84.93
N LEU A 64 -30.55 44.19 83.90
CA LEU A 64 -29.25 43.80 83.38
C LEU A 64 -28.24 44.95 83.46
N THR A 65 -26.96 44.59 83.51
CA THR A 65 -25.85 45.55 83.49
C THR A 65 -24.87 45.21 82.37
N GLY A 66 -23.98 46.14 82.04
CA GLY A 66 -22.99 45.95 80.95
C GLY A 66 -21.99 44.80 81.16
N SER A 67 -21.96 44.18 82.34
CA SER A 67 -21.17 42.96 82.59
C SER A 67 -21.90 41.66 82.24
N ASP A 68 -23.18 41.71 81.84
CA ASP A 68 -23.95 40.53 81.41
C ASP A 68 -23.95 40.42 79.87
N LEU A 69 -23.71 39.22 79.34
CA LEU A 69 -23.74 38.96 77.90
C LEU A 69 -25.12 39.30 77.30
N ARG A 70 -26.21 39.01 78.02
CA ARG A 70 -27.59 39.26 77.57
C ARG A 70 -27.87 40.74 77.37
N PHE A 71 -27.20 41.62 78.14
CA PHE A 71 -27.28 43.06 77.94
C PHE A 71 -26.80 43.45 76.54
N HIS A 72 -25.66 42.91 76.12
CA HIS A 72 -25.11 43.16 74.79
C HIS A 72 -25.93 42.51 73.70
N ALA A 73 -26.42 41.28 73.90
CA ALA A 73 -27.25 40.59 72.91
C ALA A 73 -28.56 41.33 72.62
N LEU A 74 -29.23 41.82 73.67
CA LEU A 74 -30.48 42.57 73.54
C LEU A 74 -30.28 43.94 72.91
N ASN A 75 -29.27 44.70 73.34
CA ASN A 75 -28.97 46.00 72.73
C ASN A 75 -28.45 45.88 71.29
N GLY A 76 -27.71 44.82 70.97
CA GLY A 76 -27.31 44.52 69.59
C GLY A 76 -28.51 44.30 68.68
N MET A 77 -29.46 43.45 69.12
CA MET A 77 -30.69 43.16 68.37
C MET A 77 -31.61 44.38 68.24
N ARG A 78 -31.79 45.15 69.31
CA ARG A 78 -32.49 46.44 69.29
C ARG A 78 -31.87 47.39 68.27
N SER A 79 -30.55 47.52 68.28
CA SER A 79 -29.83 48.43 67.38
C SER A 79 -29.95 48.00 65.92
N GLU A 80 -29.91 46.69 65.64
CA GLU A 80 -30.12 46.14 64.30
C GLU A 80 -31.52 46.49 63.77
N ILE A 81 -32.55 46.29 64.60
CA ILE A 81 -33.96 46.57 64.26
C ILE A 81 -34.22 48.08 64.14
N ALA A 82 -33.51 48.90 64.90
CA ALA A 82 -33.55 50.35 64.82
C ALA A 82 -32.79 50.91 63.59
N GLY A 83 -32.12 50.06 62.79
CA GLY A 83 -31.35 50.49 61.63
C GLY A 83 -30.04 51.18 62.01
N LYS A 84 -29.44 50.83 63.15
CA LYS A 84 -28.17 51.38 63.66
C LYS A 84 -27.05 50.33 63.63
N PRO A 85 -26.49 50.02 62.44
CA PRO A 85 -25.57 48.90 62.28
C PRO A 85 -24.22 49.07 63.00
N ASP A 86 -23.74 50.30 63.21
CA ASP A 86 -22.49 50.54 63.99
C ASP A 86 -22.67 50.14 65.46
N GLU A 87 -23.75 50.62 66.06
CA GLU A 87 -24.09 50.34 67.45
C GLU A 87 -24.33 48.83 67.64
N ALA A 88 -25.08 48.21 66.72
CA ALA A 88 -25.30 46.76 66.73
C ALA A 88 -23.99 45.97 66.64
N ARG A 89 -23.09 46.37 65.73
CA ARG A 89 -21.77 45.74 65.56
C ARG A 89 -20.98 45.79 66.86
N ASP A 90 -20.92 46.94 67.52
CA ASP A 90 -20.12 47.11 68.73
C ASP A 90 -20.61 46.22 69.88
N TYR A 91 -21.94 46.07 70.02
CA TYR A 91 -22.53 45.13 70.96
C TYR A 91 -22.22 43.67 70.64
N PHE A 92 -22.42 43.23 69.39
CA PHE A 92 -22.13 41.85 69.00
C PHE A 92 -20.64 41.51 69.03
N GLN A 93 -19.78 42.45 68.66
CA GLN A 93 -18.32 42.28 68.76
C GLN A 93 -17.89 42.17 70.23
N THR A 94 -18.50 42.94 71.12
CA THR A 94 -18.24 42.84 72.57
C THR A 94 -18.58 41.44 73.11
N ILE A 95 -19.64 40.80 72.62
CA ILE A 95 -19.98 39.40 72.97
C ILE A 95 -18.85 38.45 72.58
N LEU A 96 -18.29 38.61 71.38
CA LEU A 96 -17.23 37.73 70.88
C LEU A 96 -15.87 37.97 71.53
N ASP A 97 -15.58 39.21 71.93
CA ASP A 97 -14.25 39.59 72.43
C ASP A 97 -14.11 39.45 73.94
N ARG A 98 -15.18 39.73 74.71
CA ARG A 98 -15.11 39.87 76.17
C ARG A 98 -15.78 38.76 76.95
N PHE A 99 -16.56 37.93 76.29
CA PHE A 99 -17.31 36.86 76.93
C PHE A 99 -16.90 35.48 76.38
N HIS A 100 -17.36 34.43 77.07
CA HIS A 100 -17.26 33.05 76.61
C HIS A 100 -18.67 32.59 76.18
N PRO A 101 -19.16 33.01 75.00
CA PRO A 101 -20.51 32.67 74.56
C PRO A 101 -20.66 31.16 74.34
N SER A 102 -21.86 30.64 74.58
CA SER A 102 -22.22 29.31 74.10
C SER A 102 -22.18 29.26 72.56
N LEU A 103 -22.15 28.07 71.96
CA LEU A 103 -22.15 27.92 70.50
C LEU A 103 -23.32 28.66 69.84
N ASN A 104 -24.51 28.61 70.45
CA ASN A 104 -25.69 29.33 69.94
C ASN A 104 -25.50 30.86 70.03
N GLN A 105 -25.06 31.37 71.18
CA GLN A 105 -24.80 32.81 71.35
C GLN A 105 -23.71 33.31 70.39
N TYR A 106 -22.66 32.51 70.18
CA TYR A 106 -21.61 32.79 69.22
C TYR A 106 -22.17 32.84 67.79
N ALA A 107 -22.97 31.83 67.40
CA ALA A 107 -23.59 31.77 66.08
C ALA A 107 -24.49 32.98 65.82
N MET A 108 -25.32 33.38 66.79
CA MET A 108 -26.18 34.56 66.68
C MET A 108 -25.38 35.86 66.50
N ALA A 109 -24.35 36.08 67.32
CA ALA A 109 -23.51 37.27 67.22
C ALA A 109 -22.72 37.31 65.90
N ALA A 110 -22.12 36.18 65.50
CA ALA A 110 -21.37 36.07 64.26
C ALA A 110 -22.28 36.22 63.02
N ASN A 111 -23.49 35.66 63.03
CA ASN A 111 -24.47 35.84 61.95
C ASN A 111 -24.84 37.32 61.78
N SER A 112 -25.12 38.01 62.89
CA SER A 112 -25.50 39.43 62.88
C SER A 112 -24.33 40.29 62.39
N LEU A 113 -23.10 40.02 62.86
CA LEU A 113 -21.90 40.68 62.35
C LEU A 113 -21.67 40.41 60.85
N GLY A 114 -21.88 39.18 60.39
CA GLY A 114 -21.77 38.81 58.98
C GLY A 114 -22.70 39.64 58.09
N ASN A 115 -23.97 39.78 58.49
CA ASN A 115 -24.93 40.63 57.78
C ASN A 115 -24.52 42.11 57.81
N ILE A 116 -24.06 42.61 58.95
CA ILE A 116 -23.61 44.01 59.08
C ILE A 116 -22.41 44.30 58.17
N TYR A 117 -21.39 43.43 58.17
CA TYR A 117 -20.23 43.58 57.29
C TYR A 117 -20.61 43.49 55.82
N TYR A 118 -21.52 42.57 55.47
CA TYR A 118 -22.00 42.42 54.10
C TYR A 118 -22.67 43.70 53.58
N ASN A 119 -23.58 44.26 54.38
CA ASN A 119 -24.30 45.49 54.05
C ASN A 119 -23.39 46.72 53.95
N ARG A 120 -22.20 46.67 54.55
CA ARG A 120 -21.16 47.72 54.45
C ARG A 120 -20.18 47.52 53.29
N GLY A 121 -20.29 46.41 52.57
CA GLY A 121 -19.39 46.06 51.48
C GLY A 121 -18.11 45.34 51.90
N ASP A 122 -17.90 45.06 53.19
CA ASP A 122 -16.79 44.24 53.67
C ASP A 122 -17.13 42.75 53.51
N LYS A 123 -17.11 42.29 52.25
CA LYS A 123 -17.59 40.96 51.86
C LYS A 123 -16.70 39.84 52.43
N GLU A 124 -15.40 40.06 52.57
CA GLU A 124 -14.46 39.08 53.11
C GLU A 124 -14.77 38.80 54.58
N LYS A 125 -14.90 39.86 55.39
CA LYS A 125 -15.25 39.73 56.80
C LYS A 125 -16.68 39.21 57.00
N ALA A 126 -17.60 39.57 56.10
CA ALA A 126 -18.94 39.01 56.09
C ALA A 126 -18.95 37.50 55.90
N ILE A 127 -18.21 36.99 54.91
CA ILE A 127 -18.05 35.55 54.64
C ILE A 127 -17.38 34.86 55.83
N GLU A 128 -16.33 35.46 56.41
CA GLU A 128 -15.65 34.91 57.58
C GLU A 128 -16.60 34.75 58.77
N MET A 129 -17.34 35.80 59.12
CA MET A 129 -18.29 35.78 60.24
C MET A 129 -19.45 34.82 59.98
N MET A 130 -19.97 34.78 58.76
CA MET A 130 -21.05 33.86 58.40
C MET A 130 -20.60 32.39 58.40
N ALA A 131 -19.37 32.11 57.97
CA ALA A 131 -18.76 30.78 58.08
C ALA A 131 -18.57 30.36 59.54
N LYS A 132 -18.09 31.28 60.39
CA LYS A 132 -17.99 31.08 61.84
C LYS A 132 -19.35 30.77 62.48
N ALA A 133 -20.40 31.49 62.07
CA ALA A 133 -21.77 31.24 62.50
C ALA A 133 -22.25 29.84 62.05
N ALA A 134 -22.09 29.50 60.77
CA ALA A 134 -22.49 28.19 60.24
C ALA A 134 -21.77 27.02 60.92
N ILE A 135 -20.48 27.15 61.21
CA ILE A 135 -19.71 26.13 61.95
C ILE A 135 -20.25 25.98 63.38
N ALA A 136 -20.56 27.08 64.06
CA ALA A 136 -21.09 27.04 65.41
C ALA A 136 -22.50 26.41 65.45
N ASP A 137 -23.36 26.73 64.47
CA ASP A 137 -24.67 26.10 64.29
C ASP A 137 -24.55 24.59 64.06
N LEU A 138 -23.66 24.16 63.17
CA LEU A 138 -23.42 22.74 62.88
C LEU A 138 -22.91 21.99 64.12
N LYS A 139 -21.95 22.57 64.86
CA LYS A 139 -21.46 22.00 66.13
C LYS A 139 -22.56 21.96 67.20
N GLY A 140 -23.41 22.98 67.23
CA GLY A 140 -24.55 23.10 68.15
C GLY A 140 -25.77 22.27 67.75
N SER A 141 -25.73 21.56 66.61
CA SER A 141 -26.88 20.85 66.03
C SER A 141 -28.12 21.73 65.86
N VAL A 142 -27.91 23.00 65.52
CA VAL A 142 -28.97 24.00 65.31
C VAL A 142 -29.67 23.70 63.99
N LYS A 143 -31.00 23.54 64.05
CA LYS A 143 -31.83 23.06 62.93
C LYS A 143 -32.35 24.16 62.01
N GLU A 144 -32.03 25.42 62.31
CA GLU A 144 -32.55 26.59 61.60
C GLU A 144 -31.85 26.82 60.25
N GLY A 145 -30.58 26.39 60.10
CA GLY A 145 -29.85 26.39 58.82
C GLY A 145 -29.59 27.76 58.19
N VAL A 146 -29.80 28.86 58.94
CA VAL A 146 -29.76 30.24 58.41
C VAL A 146 -28.37 30.61 57.93
N ALA A 147 -27.36 30.42 58.79
CA ALA A 147 -26.02 30.89 58.52
C ALA A 147 -25.41 30.20 57.29
N LEU A 148 -25.65 28.90 57.11
CA LEU A 148 -25.15 28.17 55.94
C LEU A 148 -25.83 28.60 54.63
N MET A 149 -27.15 28.84 54.68
CA MET A 149 -27.89 29.38 53.52
C MET A 149 -27.39 30.78 53.15
N THR A 150 -27.26 31.68 54.13
CA THR A 150 -26.76 33.05 53.89
C THR A 150 -25.30 33.04 53.44
N LEU A 151 -24.46 32.14 53.96
CA LEU A 151 -23.09 31.97 53.48
C LEU A 151 -23.05 31.57 52.00
N ALA A 152 -23.92 30.64 51.59
CA ALA A 152 -24.03 30.25 50.19
C ALA A 152 -24.44 31.44 49.30
N GLU A 153 -25.36 32.28 49.77
CA GLU A 153 -25.74 33.51 49.06
C GLU A 153 -24.58 34.51 48.96
N PHE A 154 -23.83 34.72 50.05
CA PHE A 154 -22.66 35.60 50.03
C PHE A 154 -21.60 35.11 49.05
N LEU A 155 -21.29 33.81 49.07
CA LEU A 155 -20.32 33.18 48.19
C LEU A 155 -20.72 33.32 46.72
N TYR A 156 -21.99 33.07 46.40
CA TYR A 156 -22.52 33.26 45.05
C TYR A 156 -22.36 34.71 44.57
N LYS A 157 -22.75 35.69 45.41
CA LYS A 157 -22.62 37.12 45.09
C LYS A 157 -21.17 37.62 45.06
N THR A 158 -20.20 36.81 45.49
CA THR A 158 -18.76 37.08 45.37
C THR A 158 -18.07 36.26 44.27
N GLY A 159 -18.81 35.44 43.52
CA GLY A 159 -18.28 34.63 42.41
C GLY A 159 -17.73 33.25 42.81
N ASP A 160 -17.89 32.83 44.07
CA ASP A 160 -17.55 31.47 44.50
C ASP A 160 -18.75 30.53 44.36
N GLU A 161 -19.07 30.24 43.11
CA GLU A 161 -20.25 29.46 42.73
C GLU A 161 -20.17 28.00 43.20
N VAL A 162 -18.96 27.42 43.20
CA VAL A 162 -18.76 26.02 43.58
C VAL A 162 -19.12 25.80 45.05
N ARG A 163 -18.55 26.60 45.95
CA ARG A 163 -18.87 26.50 47.38
C ARG A 163 -20.29 26.94 47.67
N ALA A 164 -20.78 27.97 46.98
CA ALA A 164 -22.17 28.39 47.10
C ALA A 164 -23.15 27.24 46.79
N TYR A 165 -22.94 26.53 45.67
CA TYR A 165 -23.75 25.38 45.27
C TYR A 165 -23.70 24.24 46.29
N GLU A 166 -22.51 23.91 46.78
CA GLU A 166 -22.35 22.86 47.80
C GLU A 166 -23.09 23.22 49.10
N TYR A 167 -22.94 24.46 49.55
CA TYR A 167 -23.52 24.92 50.82
C TYR A 167 -25.03 25.07 50.74
N ILE A 168 -25.56 25.62 49.64
CA ILE A 168 -27.02 25.75 49.48
C ILE A 168 -27.70 24.38 49.36
N LYS A 169 -27.06 23.42 48.70
CA LYS A 169 -27.55 22.04 48.61
C LYS A 169 -27.55 21.34 49.97
N GLN A 170 -26.50 21.55 50.76
CA GLN A 170 -26.43 21.03 52.12
C GLN A 170 -27.50 21.69 53.02
N ALA A 171 -27.67 23.01 52.94
CA ALA A 171 -28.72 23.73 53.66
C ALA A 171 -30.14 23.22 53.30
N LEU A 172 -30.40 22.91 52.02
CA LEU A 172 -31.67 22.30 51.59
C LEU A 172 -31.89 20.93 52.23
N LYS A 173 -30.85 20.11 52.24
CA LYS A 173 -30.90 18.76 52.83
C LYS A 173 -31.21 18.83 54.32
N ASP A 174 -30.56 19.74 55.03
CA ASP A 174 -30.76 19.94 56.47
C ASP A 174 -32.16 20.48 56.76
N ALA A 175 -32.62 21.50 56.02
CA ALA A 175 -33.97 22.04 56.17
C ALA A 175 -35.05 20.98 55.92
N THR A 176 -34.85 20.10 54.93
CA THR A 176 -35.77 19.00 54.63
C THR A 176 -35.75 17.94 55.74
N PHE A 177 -34.57 17.55 56.21
CA PHE A 177 -34.40 16.56 57.26
C PHE A 177 -35.03 17.01 58.58
N TYR A 178 -34.89 18.28 58.94
CA TYR A 178 -35.46 18.84 60.17
C TYR A 178 -36.91 19.31 60.04
N GLY A 179 -37.50 19.27 58.84
CA GLY A 179 -38.88 19.73 58.60
C GLY A 179 -39.05 21.25 58.67
N ALA A 180 -37.98 22.03 58.45
CA ALA A 180 -37.98 23.49 58.50
C ALA A 180 -38.60 24.10 57.23
N LYS A 181 -39.93 24.02 57.11
CA LYS A 181 -40.70 24.41 55.91
C LYS A 181 -40.36 25.80 55.35
N GLN A 182 -40.21 26.80 56.22
CA GLN A 182 -39.86 28.17 55.81
C GLN A 182 -38.49 28.22 55.11
N ARG A 183 -37.52 27.45 55.61
CA ARG A 183 -36.16 27.40 55.05
C ARG A 183 -36.14 26.63 53.74
N THR A 184 -36.91 25.55 53.62
CA THR A 184 -37.07 24.83 52.34
C THR A 184 -37.58 25.77 51.23
N ILE A 185 -38.55 26.66 51.53
CA ILE A 185 -39.07 27.64 50.56
C ILE A 185 -37.99 28.67 50.20
N GLN A 186 -37.27 29.20 51.18
CA GLN A 186 -36.21 30.20 50.94
C GLN A 186 -35.06 29.60 50.10
N VAL A 187 -34.61 28.40 50.41
CA VAL A 187 -33.57 27.71 49.65
C VAL A 187 -34.05 27.38 48.23
N ALA A 188 -35.31 26.95 48.06
CA ALA A 188 -35.88 26.65 46.74
C ALA A 188 -35.94 27.90 45.82
N ALA A 189 -36.01 29.11 46.37
CA ALA A 189 -35.97 30.34 45.58
C ALA A 189 -34.55 30.70 45.10
N ILE A 190 -33.51 30.34 45.88
CA ILE A 190 -32.11 30.70 45.60
C ILE A 190 -31.40 29.62 44.76
N LEU A 191 -31.71 28.34 45.01
CA LEU A 191 -31.04 27.20 44.37
C LEU A 191 -31.01 27.29 42.82
N PRO A 192 -32.11 27.62 42.11
CA PRO A 192 -32.08 27.72 40.65
C PRO A 192 -31.18 28.84 40.13
N ILE A 193 -31.00 29.91 40.90
CA ILE A 193 -30.13 31.04 40.54
C ILE A 193 -28.66 30.58 40.59
N ILE A 194 -28.29 29.83 41.63
CA ILE A 194 -26.95 29.26 41.79
C ILE A 194 -26.69 28.13 40.77
N GLU A 195 -27.71 27.35 40.40
CA GLU A 195 -27.58 26.21 39.49
C GLU A 195 -27.62 26.58 37.99
N GLY A 196 -28.35 27.64 37.62
CA GLY A 196 -28.59 28.03 36.23
C GLY A 196 -27.31 28.32 35.43
N GLU A 197 -26.28 28.88 36.06
CA GLU A 197 -24.99 29.20 35.43
C GLU A 197 -24.13 27.94 35.18
N ARG A 198 -24.24 26.94 36.06
CA ARG A 198 -23.58 25.64 35.88
C ARG A 198 -24.27 24.78 34.81
N LEU A 199 -25.60 24.81 34.77
CA LEU A 199 -26.38 24.02 33.80
C LEU A 199 -26.02 24.42 32.36
N THR A 200 -25.94 25.72 32.08
CA THR A 200 -25.56 26.23 30.75
C THR A 200 -24.13 25.80 30.34
N THR A 201 -23.20 25.77 31.29
CA THR A 201 -21.83 25.30 31.06
C THR A 201 -21.78 23.80 30.71
N VAL A 202 -22.52 22.97 31.45
CA VAL A 202 -22.55 21.51 31.22
C VAL A 202 -23.27 21.17 29.90
N GLU A 203 -24.36 21.85 29.58
CA GLU A 203 -25.07 21.67 28.31
C GLU A 203 -24.21 22.07 27.12
N GLY A 204 -23.48 23.19 27.22
CA GLY A 204 -22.53 23.63 26.18
C GLY A 204 -21.40 22.62 25.94
N GLN A 205 -20.84 22.04 27.00
CA GLN A 205 -19.83 20.97 26.87
C GLN A 205 -20.42 19.72 26.19
N ARG A 206 -21.63 19.31 26.57
CA ARG A 206 -22.32 18.16 25.98
C ARG A 206 -22.60 18.36 24.50
N GLN A 207 -23.02 19.56 24.08
CA GLN A 207 -23.23 19.88 22.67
C GLN A 207 -21.94 19.80 21.84
N ARG A 208 -20.81 20.29 22.38
CA ARG A 208 -19.49 20.16 21.73
C ARG A 208 -19.10 18.69 21.54
N LEU A 209 -19.33 17.85 22.54
CA LEU A 209 -19.07 16.40 22.43
C LEU A 209 -19.93 15.74 21.35
N TYR A 210 -21.20 16.11 21.22
CA TYR A 210 -22.04 15.62 20.11
C TYR A 210 -21.50 16.05 18.74
N VAL A 211 -21.06 17.30 18.59
CA VAL A 211 -20.45 17.77 17.34
C VAL A 211 -19.18 16.98 17.01
N TYR A 212 -18.29 16.77 17.99
CA TYR A 212 -17.10 15.96 17.80
C TYR A 212 -17.43 14.51 17.41
N ALA A 213 -18.42 13.88 18.06
CA ALA A 213 -18.84 12.53 17.72
C ALA A 213 -19.36 12.42 16.28
N ILE A 214 -20.15 13.39 15.82
CA ILE A 214 -20.62 13.46 14.42
C ILE A 214 -19.44 13.59 13.46
N VAL A 215 -18.52 14.54 13.71
CA VAL A 215 -17.34 14.76 12.85
C VAL A 215 -16.47 13.51 12.77
N VAL A 216 -16.18 12.87 13.91
CA VAL A 216 -15.39 11.63 13.96
C VAL A 216 -16.09 10.50 13.18
N THR A 217 -17.40 10.34 13.35
CA THR A 217 -18.17 9.31 12.63
C THR A 217 -18.14 9.54 11.13
N VAL A 218 -18.31 10.77 10.67
CA VAL A 218 -18.23 11.13 9.25
C VAL A 218 -16.82 10.86 8.71
N LEU A 219 -15.77 11.27 9.43
CA LEU A 219 -14.39 11.01 9.02
C LEU A 219 -14.08 9.51 8.97
N SER A 220 -14.54 8.72 9.94
CA SER A 220 -14.36 7.27 9.94
C SER A 220 -15.05 6.61 8.75
N LEU A 221 -16.28 7.03 8.40
CA LEU A 221 -16.99 6.54 7.22
C LEU A 221 -16.23 6.91 5.92
N LEU A 222 -15.71 8.12 5.82
CA LEU A 222 -14.88 8.53 4.67
C LEU A 222 -13.63 7.67 4.53
N VAL A 223 -12.94 7.36 5.64
CA VAL A 223 -11.78 6.46 5.63
C VAL A 223 -12.17 5.07 5.11
N LEU A 224 -13.30 4.51 5.54
CA LEU A 224 -13.79 3.22 5.05
C LEU A 224 -14.12 3.26 3.55
N VAL A 225 -14.74 4.33 3.07
CA VAL A 225 -15.04 4.52 1.64
C VAL A 225 -13.74 4.61 0.83
N PHE A 226 -12.76 5.40 1.28
CA PHE A 226 -11.45 5.48 0.60
C PHE A 226 -10.72 4.15 0.63
N ALA A 227 -10.71 3.44 1.75
CA ALA A 227 -10.10 2.11 1.85
C ALA A 227 -10.75 1.13 0.87
N TYR A 228 -12.08 1.15 0.75
CA TYR A 228 -12.81 0.34 -0.23
C TYR A 228 -12.44 0.70 -1.68
N ILE A 229 -12.39 2.00 -2.01
CA ILE A 229 -11.98 2.49 -3.34
C ILE A 229 -10.55 2.04 -3.65
N ILE A 230 -9.61 2.22 -2.73
CA ILE A 230 -8.20 1.82 -2.88
C ILE A 230 -8.11 0.31 -3.11
N PHE A 231 -8.82 -0.50 -2.33
CA PHE A 231 -8.78 -1.96 -2.48
C PHE A 231 -9.32 -2.40 -3.85
N ARG A 232 -10.41 -1.78 -4.31
CA ARG A 232 -10.97 -2.04 -5.64
C ARG A 232 -10.02 -1.62 -6.75
N GLN A 233 -9.42 -0.42 -6.66
CA GLN A 233 -8.45 0.07 -7.62
C GLN A 233 -7.19 -0.81 -7.68
N LEU A 234 -6.65 -1.23 -6.53
CA LEU A 234 -5.50 -2.14 -6.48
C LEU A 234 -5.80 -3.50 -7.10
N LYS A 235 -7.02 -4.03 -6.90
CA LYS A 235 -7.44 -5.28 -7.56
C LYS A 235 -7.49 -5.12 -9.09
N GLN A 236 -8.12 -4.06 -9.59
CA GLN A 236 -8.17 -3.76 -11.02
C GLN A 236 -6.77 -3.56 -11.61
N LEU A 237 -5.88 -2.86 -10.90
CA LEU A 237 -4.51 -2.63 -11.34
C LEU A 237 -3.70 -3.92 -11.43
N ARG A 238 -3.90 -4.86 -10.49
CA ARG A 238 -3.23 -6.18 -10.52
C ARG A 238 -3.72 -7.02 -11.70
N GLU A 239 -5.02 -7.02 -11.98
CA GLU A 239 -5.60 -7.71 -13.14
C GLU A 239 -5.06 -7.12 -14.45
N ALA A 240 -5.04 -5.79 -14.58
CA ALA A 240 -4.47 -5.11 -15.74
C ALA A 240 -2.97 -5.43 -15.92
N LYS A 241 -2.18 -5.36 -14.85
CA LYS A 241 -0.76 -5.75 -14.89
C LYS A 241 -0.58 -7.20 -15.35
N ARG A 242 -1.38 -8.13 -14.83
CA ARG A 242 -1.32 -9.54 -15.22
C ARG A 242 -1.60 -9.72 -16.71
N THR A 243 -2.65 -9.08 -17.24
CA THR A 243 -2.94 -9.14 -18.68
C THR A 243 -1.82 -8.54 -19.54
N LEU A 244 -1.17 -7.47 -19.05
CA LEU A 244 -0.03 -6.87 -19.73
C LEU A 244 1.19 -7.80 -19.74
N THR A 245 1.49 -8.46 -18.61
CA THR A 245 2.57 -9.45 -18.54
C THR A 245 2.30 -10.65 -19.43
N GLU A 246 1.07 -11.19 -19.42
CA GLU A 246 0.67 -12.29 -20.30
C GLU A 246 0.79 -11.90 -21.80
N ALA A 247 0.41 -10.67 -22.15
CA ALA A 247 0.58 -10.14 -23.50
C ALA A 247 2.06 -9.97 -23.88
N PHE A 248 2.91 -9.49 -22.97
CA PHE A 248 4.34 -9.32 -23.19
C PHE A 248 5.04 -10.68 -23.37
N ASP A 249 4.74 -11.66 -22.52
CA ASP A 249 5.24 -13.03 -22.65
C ASP A 249 4.82 -13.66 -23.99
N LYS A 250 3.57 -13.44 -24.41
CA LYS A 250 3.08 -13.91 -25.70
C LYS A 250 3.81 -13.23 -26.85
N LEU A 251 4.00 -11.92 -26.78
CA LEU A 251 4.74 -11.15 -27.78
C LEU A 251 6.19 -11.64 -27.89
N GLN A 252 6.85 -11.88 -26.75
CA GLN A 252 8.22 -12.38 -26.72
C GLN A 252 8.34 -13.77 -27.33
N LYS A 253 7.43 -14.70 -26.99
CA LYS A 253 7.39 -16.03 -27.63
C LYS A 253 7.20 -15.94 -29.15
N THR A 254 6.25 -15.12 -29.62
CA THR A 254 6.05 -14.94 -31.06
C THR A 254 7.25 -14.30 -31.75
N ASN A 255 7.98 -13.42 -31.06
CA ASN A 255 9.19 -12.82 -31.59
C ASN A 255 10.34 -13.84 -31.67
N ASP A 256 10.49 -14.70 -30.66
CA ASP A 256 11.48 -15.78 -30.66
C ASP A 256 11.18 -16.79 -31.78
N GLU A 257 9.90 -17.16 -31.97
CA GLU A 257 9.46 -17.98 -33.10
C GLU A 257 9.77 -17.33 -34.45
N LEU A 258 9.54 -16.01 -34.58
CA LEU A 258 9.83 -15.26 -35.80
C LEU A 258 11.33 -15.21 -36.09
N VAL A 259 12.17 -15.02 -35.06
CA VAL A 259 13.63 -15.06 -35.19
C VAL A 259 14.09 -16.45 -35.62
N GLY A 260 13.54 -17.52 -35.02
CA GLY A 260 13.81 -18.90 -35.43
C GLY A 260 13.42 -19.16 -36.88
N ALA A 261 12.22 -18.75 -37.30
CA ALA A 261 11.77 -18.87 -38.68
C ALA A 261 12.67 -18.10 -39.66
N LYS A 262 13.08 -16.88 -39.30
CA LYS A 262 14.02 -16.08 -40.11
C LYS A 262 15.37 -16.77 -40.27
N GLN A 263 15.88 -17.41 -39.21
CA GLN A 263 17.12 -18.18 -39.30
C GLN A 263 16.98 -19.35 -40.25
N THR A 264 15.91 -20.15 -40.12
CA THR A 264 15.66 -21.28 -41.04
C THR A 264 15.53 -20.86 -42.50
N LEU A 265 14.92 -19.70 -42.76
CA LEU A 265 14.82 -19.14 -44.10
C LEU A 265 16.18 -18.72 -44.65
N THR A 266 17.05 -18.18 -43.80
CA THR A 266 18.42 -17.79 -44.16
C THR A 266 19.25 -19.03 -44.51
N ASP A 267 19.18 -20.07 -43.67
CA ASP A 267 19.89 -21.33 -43.92
C ASP A 267 19.42 -21.99 -45.22
N ALA A 268 18.10 -21.98 -45.48
CA ALA A 268 17.54 -22.48 -46.73
C ALA A 268 17.99 -21.67 -47.95
N TYR A 269 18.08 -20.35 -47.82
CA TYR A 269 18.59 -19.47 -48.88
C TYR A 269 20.06 -19.76 -49.21
N ASP A 270 20.89 -19.97 -48.19
CA ASP A 270 22.30 -20.30 -48.36
C ASP A 270 22.48 -21.68 -49.02
N GLN A 271 21.70 -22.68 -48.62
CA GLN A 271 21.69 -24.00 -49.29
C GLN A 271 21.26 -23.92 -50.75
N LEU A 272 20.22 -23.12 -51.04
CA LEU A 272 19.74 -22.93 -52.40
C LEU A 272 20.83 -22.26 -53.25
N ARG A 273 21.51 -21.26 -52.70
CA ARG A 273 22.62 -20.58 -53.36
C ARG A 273 23.77 -21.52 -53.65
N GLU A 274 24.21 -22.32 -52.67
CA GLU A 274 25.28 -23.30 -52.85
C GLU A 274 24.93 -24.34 -53.93
N THR A 275 23.68 -24.81 -53.94
CA THR A 275 23.19 -25.74 -54.97
C THR A 275 23.20 -25.11 -56.35
N ASN A 276 22.75 -23.86 -56.44
CA ASN A 276 22.74 -23.12 -57.70
C ASN A 276 24.16 -22.87 -58.23
N ASP A 277 25.11 -22.52 -57.35
CA ASP A 277 26.51 -22.32 -57.73
C ASP A 277 27.14 -23.62 -58.28
N LYS A 278 26.90 -24.77 -57.63
CA LYS A 278 27.31 -26.09 -58.15
C LYS A 278 26.67 -26.41 -59.50
N LEU A 279 25.41 -26.04 -59.70
CA LEU A 279 24.71 -26.28 -60.96
C LEU A 279 25.28 -25.42 -62.10
N ILE A 280 25.65 -24.18 -61.80
CA ILE A 280 26.36 -23.31 -62.74
C ILE A 280 27.72 -23.91 -63.10
N GLU A 281 28.50 -24.37 -62.12
CA GLU A 281 29.79 -25.01 -62.36
C GLU A 281 29.66 -26.25 -63.26
N ALA A 282 28.69 -27.13 -62.96
CA ALA A 282 28.40 -28.30 -63.77
C ALA A 282 28.00 -27.93 -65.21
N ASN A 283 27.23 -26.85 -65.40
CA ASN A 283 26.87 -26.36 -66.73
C ASN A 283 28.10 -25.84 -67.49
N VAL A 284 28.99 -25.08 -66.85
CA VAL A 284 30.23 -24.58 -67.48
C VAL A 284 31.10 -25.74 -67.95
N ILE A 285 31.27 -26.77 -67.13
CA ILE A 285 32.05 -27.96 -67.48
C ILE A 285 31.41 -28.70 -68.67
N LYS A 286 30.07 -28.85 -68.65
CA LYS A 286 29.33 -29.46 -69.75
C LYS A 286 29.49 -28.67 -71.06
N GLU A 287 29.44 -27.34 -71.00
CA GLU A 287 29.64 -26.48 -72.17
C GLU A 287 31.07 -26.59 -72.71
N GLU A 288 32.10 -26.58 -71.85
CA GLU A 288 33.50 -26.78 -72.25
C GLU A 288 33.68 -28.15 -72.95
N TYR A 289 33.05 -29.20 -72.40
CA TYR A 289 33.07 -30.54 -72.99
C TYR A 289 32.40 -30.59 -74.37
N ILE A 290 31.22 -29.98 -74.52
CA ILE A 290 30.51 -29.90 -75.80
C ILE A 290 31.38 -29.19 -76.83
N GLY A 291 31.99 -28.05 -76.46
CA GLY A 291 32.91 -27.31 -77.31
C GLY A 291 34.13 -28.13 -77.73
N TYR A 292 34.75 -28.84 -76.78
CA TYR A 292 35.90 -29.71 -77.06
C TYR A 292 35.54 -30.86 -78.03
N SER A 293 34.41 -31.53 -77.79
CA SER A 293 33.94 -32.65 -78.63
C SER A 293 33.69 -32.22 -80.07
N PHE A 294 33.00 -31.08 -80.28
CA PHE A 294 32.77 -30.55 -81.62
C PHE A 294 34.06 -30.09 -82.31
N ASN A 295 35.01 -29.51 -81.57
CA ASN A 295 36.31 -29.14 -82.13
C ASN A 295 37.10 -30.38 -82.59
N PHE A 296 37.11 -31.44 -81.79
CA PHE A 296 37.72 -32.72 -82.17
C PHE A 296 37.08 -33.30 -83.44
N GLN A 297 35.74 -33.34 -83.51
CA GLN A 297 35.01 -33.81 -84.69
C GLN A 297 35.32 -32.95 -85.93
N SER A 298 35.36 -31.62 -85.80
CA SER A 298 35.71 -30.71 -86.89
C SER A 298 37.14 -30.95 -87.39
N THR A 299 38.11 -31.07 -86.48
CA THR A 299 39.51 -31.35 -86.82
C THR A 299 39.66 -32.69 -87.53
N TYR A 300 38.89 -33.70 -87.11
CA TYR A 300 38.88 -35.01 -87.75
C TYR A 300 38.26 -34.98 -89.15
N LEU A 301 37.13 -34.27 -89.32
CA LEU A 301 36.50 -34.05 -90.64
C LEU A 301 37.47 -33.36 -91.61
N ASP A 302 38.16 -32.31 -91.17
CA ASP A 302 39.18 -31.62 -91.98
C ASP A 302 40.31 -32.56 -92.41
N LYS A 303 40.70 -33.49 -91.53
CA LYS A 303 41.74 -34.47 -91.82
C LYS A 303 41.28 -35.49 -92.87
N ILE A 304 40.04 -35.99 -92.76
CA ILE A 304 39.42 -36.86 -93.78
C ILE A 304 39.31 -36.13 -95.11
N ASP A 305 38.85 -34.88 -95.11
CA ASP A 305 38.71 -34.08 -96.35
C ASP A 305 40.08 -33.84 -97.02
N LYS A 306 41.11 -33.48 -96.24
CA LYS A 306 42.49 -33.35 -96.75
C LYS A 306 43.02 -34.65 -97.33
N PHE A 307 42.75 -35.78 -96.67
CA PHE A 307 43.13 -37.10 -97.17
C PHE A 307 42.42 -37.43 -98.48
N LYS A 308 41.08 -37.29 -98.52
CA LYS A 308 40.26 -37.49 -99.73
C LYS A 308 40.77 -36.64 -100.89
N LYS A 309 40.96 -35.34 -100.68
CA LYS A 309 41.53 -34.42 -101.69
C LYS A 309 42.93 -34.81 -102.15
N SER A 310 43.75 -35.41 -101.27
CA SER A 310 45.09 -35.91 -101.65
C SER A 310 45.00 -37.12 -102.57
N ILE A 311 44.08 -38.06 -102.28
CA ILE A 311 43.82 -39.24 -103.10
C ILE A 311 43.20 -38.83 -104.44
N ASP A 312 42.15 -38.00 -104.44
CA ASP A 312 41.49 -37.50 -105.66
C ASP A 312 42.49 -36.81 -106.59
N ARG A 313 43.38 -35.96 -106.06
CA ARG A 313 44.43 -35.31 -106.86
C ARG A 313 45.40 -36.31 -107.50
N LYS A 314 45.78 -37.36 -106.78
CA LYS A 314 46.70 -38.40 -107.31
C LYS A 314 46.02 -39.28 -108.35
N LEU A 315 44.74 -39.62 -108.16
CA LEU A 315 43.93 -40.35 -109.13
C LEU A 315 43.76 -39.56 -110.43
N MET A 316 43.40 -38.27 -110.36
CA MET A 316 43.23 -37.41 -111.54
C MET A 316 44.55 -37.23 -112.31
N ALA A 317 45.67 -37.16 -111.61
CA ALA A 317 47.00 -37.08 -112.21
C ALA A 317 47.54 -38.43 -112.74
N LYS A 318 46.77 -39.53 -112.65
CA LYS A 318 47.18 -40.91 -112.99
C LYS A 318 48.46 -41.38 -112.28
N LYS A 319 48.76 -40.80 -111.11
CA LYS A 319 49.93 -41.11 -110.28
C LYS A 319 49.63 -42.27 -109.34
N TYR A 320 49.31 -43.44 -109.92
CA TYR A 320 48.86 -44.60 -109.15
C TYR A 320 49.93 -45.09 -108.16
N ASP A 321 51.20 -45.02 -108.53
CA ASP A 321 52.32 -45.42 -107.66
C ASP A 321 52.43 -44.54 -106.39
N GLU A 322 52.00 -43.28 -106.46
CA GLU A 322 52.03 -42.34 -105.33
C GLU A 322 50.87 -42.53 -104.34
N ILE A 323 49.81 -43.27 -104.70
CA ILE A 323 48.66 -43.54 -103.84
C ILE A 323 49.10 -44.36 -102.62
N GLY A 324 50.02 -45.32 -102.81
CA GLY A 324 50.59 -46.11 -101.71
C GLY A 324 51.28 -45.25 -100.64
N HIS A 325 51.92 -44.14 -101.04
CA HIS A 325 52.53 -43.19 -100.11
C HIS A 325 51.48 -42.38 -99.34
N ALA A 326 50.39 -41.98 -99.99
CA ALA A 326 49.26 -41.32 -99.31
C ALA A 326 48.59 -42.27 -98.30
N MET A 327 48.39 -43.54 -98.65
CA MET A 327 47.86 -44.54 -97.71
C MET A 327 48.74 -44.73 -96.47
N LYS A 328 50.06 -44.67 -96.64
CA LYS A 328 51.02 -44.72 -95.52
C LYS A 328 51.07 -43.45 -94.68
N SER A 329 50.51 -42.33 -95.15
CA SER A 329 50.48 -41.07 -94.40
C SER A 329 49.46 -41.06 -93.26
N ILE A 330 48.45 -41.94 -93.32
CA ILE A 330 47.58 -42.22 -92.17
C ILE A 330 48.22 -43.34 -91.36
N ASN A 331 48.78 -42.97 -90.22
CA ASN A 331 49.24 -43.94 -89.24
C ASN A 331 48.13 -44.20 -88.22
N VAL A 332 47.40 -45.31 -88.40
CA VAL A 332 46.30 -45.74 -87.52
C VAL A 332 46.74 -45.85 -86.06
N GLN A 333 47.99 -46.26 -85.82
CA GLN A 333 48.53 -46.36 -84.47
C GLN A 333 48.64 -44.99 -83.81
N ASN A 334 49.13 -43.99 -84.55
CA ASN A 334 49.22 -42.61 -84.03
C ASN A 334 47.83 -42.00 -83.81
N GLU A 335 46.85 -42.24 -84.70
CA GLU A 335 45.47 -41.78 -84.50
C GLU A 335 44.87 -42.36 -83.22
N ARG A 336 45.18 -43.62 -82.93
CA ARG A 336 44.70 -44.30 -81.72
C ARG A 336 45.34 -43.77 -80.46
N GLU A 337 46.64 -43.45 -80.50
CA GLU A 337 47.31 -42.78 -79.38
C GLU A 337 46.71 -41.39 -79.11
N LEU A 338 46.40 -40.62 -80.16
CA LEU A 338 45.72 -39.33 -80.04
C LEU A 338 44.29 -39.48 -79.48
N LEU A 339 43.55 -40.50 -79.91
CA LEU A 339 42.23 -40.84 -79.34
C LEU A 339 42.33 -41.12 -77.84
N PHE A 340 43.32 -41.92 -77.43
CA PHE A 340 43.53 -42.24 -76.03
C PHE A 340 43.97 -41.04 -75.19
N GLN A 341 44.86 -40.19 -75.69
CA GLN A 341 45.26 -38.97 -75.00
C GLN A 341 44.07 -38.01 -74.84
N SER A 342 43.28 -37.83 -75.90
CA SER A 342 42.06 -37.03 -75.88
C SER A 342 41.05 -37.58 -74.88
N PHE A 343 40.81 -38.89 -74.89
CA PHE A 343 39.93 -39.58 -73.94
C PHE A 343 40.40 -39.39 -72.49
N ASP A 344 41.66 -39.69 -72.19
CA ASP A 344 42.22 -39.61 -70.84
C ASP A 344 42.10 -38.19 -70.28
N GLN A 345 42.50 -37.17 -71.06
CA GLN A 345 42.43 -35.76 -70.65
C GLN A 345 40.98 -35.32 -70.43
N THR A 346 40.08 -35.69 -71.33
CA THR A 346 38.67 -35.30 -71.26
C THR A 346 37.98 -35.98 -70.08
N PHE A 347 38.24 -37.27 -69.89
CA PHE A 347 37.67 -38.04 -68.80
C PHE A 347 38.18 -37.57 -67.43
N LEU A 348 39.49 -37.33 -67.28
CA LEU A 348 40.06 -36.81 -66.05
C LEU A 348 39.62 -35.38 -65.74
N LYS A 349 39.34 -34.58 -66.77
CA LYS A 349 38.67 -33.29 -66.57
C LYS A 349 37.28 -33.49 -65.99
N LEU A 350 36.44 -34.37 -66.57
CA LEU A 350 35.06 -34.62 -66.11
C LEU A 350 34.98 -35.32 -64.73
N PHE A 351 35.97 -36.15 -64.43
CA PHE A 351 36.05 -36.95 -63.21
C PHE A 351 37.43 -36.78 -62.55
N PRO A 352 37.73 -35.58 -61.98
CA PRO A 352 39.06 -35.27 -61.45
C PRO A 352 39.47 -36.20 -60.30
N ASN A 353 38.49 -36.70 -59.54
CA ASN A 353 38.70 -37.62 -58.43
C ASN A 353 38.62 -39.10 -58.82
N PHE A 354 38.45 -39.43 -60.11
CA PHE A 354 38.25 -40.81 -60.53
C PHE A 354 39.37 -41.72 -60.05
N VAL A 355 40.62 -41.34 -60.29
CA VAL A 355 41.77 -42.20 -59.98
C VAL A 355 41.98 -42.33 -58.47
N SER A 356 41.76 -41.27 -57.70
CA SER A 356 41.87 -41.32 -56.24
C SER A 356 40.76 -42.17 -55.61
N THR A 357 39.51 -42.00 -56.04
CA THR A 357 38.38 -42.82 -55.59
C THR A 357 38.53 -44.27 -56.05
N PHE A 358 38.91 -44.51 -57.30
CA PHE A 358 39.20 -45.85 -57.81
C PHE A 358 40.26 -46.55 -56.97
N ASN A 359 41.38 -45.88 -56.68
CA ASN A 359 42.45 -46.43 -55.86
C ASN A 359 42.05 -46.66 -54.40
N SER A 360 40.98 -46.03 -53.89
CA SER A 360 40.49 -46.30 -52.53
C SER A 360 39.88 -47.70 -52.38
N TYR A 361 39.53 -48.36 -53.50
CA TYR A 361 38.99 -49.72 -53.53
C TYR A 361 40.07 -50.80 -53.50
N PHE A 362 41.32 -50.44 -53.25
CA PHE A 362 42.47 -51.34 -53.27
C PHE A 362 43.35 -51.11 -52.04
N LYS A 363 44.09 -52.15 -51.63
CA LYS A 363 45.17 -52.02 -50.64
C LYS A 363 46.35 -51.25 -51.24
N GLU A 364 47.22 -50.67 -50.41
CA GLU A 364 48.34 -49.83 -50.87
C GLU A 364 49.24 -50.52 -51.91
N GLU A 365 49.46 -51.82 -51.75
CA GLU A 365 50.25 -52.64 -52.66
C GLU A 365 49.63 -52.82 -54.07
N ASP A 366 48.30 -52.68 -54.19
CA ASP A 366 47.53 -52.91 -55.41
C ASP A 366 47.02 -51.61 -56.06
N LYS A 367 47.33 -50.44 -55.49
CA LYS A 367 46.94 -49.13 -56.06
C LYS A 367 47.63 -48.85 -57.39
N ILE A 368 46.86 -48.36 -58.35
CA ILE A 368 47.36 -47.99 -59.67
C ILE A 368 48.06 -46.62 -59.60
N ARG A 369 49.35 -46.59 -59.96
CA ARG A 369 50.13 -45.35 -60.11
C ARG A 369 50.20 -44.93 -61.57
N LEU A 370 49.78 -43.71 -61.86
CA LEU A 370 49.86 -43.14 -63.20
C LEU A 370 51.32 -42.81 -63.54
N LYS A 371 51.67 -42.94 -64.83
CA LYS A 371 52.96 -42.48 -65.35
C LYS A 371 53.00 -40.96 -65.51
N ASP A 372 51.86 -40.38 -65.89
CA ASP A 372 51.62 -38.94 -66.01
C ASP A 372 50.24 -38.63 -65.44
N LYS A 373 50.07 -37.47 -64.80
CA LYS A 373 48.81 -37.04 -64.17
C LYS A 373 47.63 -36.99 -65.15
N ASN A 374 47.91 -36.85 -66.44
CA ASN A 374 46.90 -36.74 -67.50
C ASN A 374 46.76 -37.99 -68.38
N SER A 375 47.35 -39.13 -68.00
CA SER A 375 47.31 -40.35 -68.81
C SER A 375 46.87 -41.56 -67.99
N LEU A 376 45.75 -42.16 -68.40
CA LEU A 376 45.21 -43.38 -67.82
C LEU A 376 45.92 -44.60 -68.41
N ASN A 377 46.13 -45.62 -67.58
CA ASN A 377 46.54 -46.92 -68.07
C ASN A 377 45.33 -47.71 -68.62
N ILE A 378 45.60 -48.86 -69.22
CA ILE A 378 44.54 -49.67 -69.85
C ILE A 378 43.45 -50.11 -68.85
N GLU A 379 43.85 -50.49 -67.63
CA GLU A 379 42.92 -50.91 -66.58
C GLU A 379 41.98 -49.75 -66.20
N LEU A 380 42.51 -48.56 -65.99
CA LEU A 380 41.72 -47.36 -65.71
C LEU A 380 40.84 -46.94 -66.89
N ARG A 381 41.30 -47.05 -68.14
CA ARG A 381 40.49 -46.72 -69.31
C ARG A 381 39.26 -47.62 -69.44
N ILE A 382 39.40 -48.92 -69.17
CA ILE A 382 38.27 -49.87 -69.18
C ILE A 382 37.20 -49.41 -68.19
N PHE A 383 37.59 -49.07 -66.97
CA PHE A 383 36.63 -48.62 -65.95
C PHE A 383 36.16 -47.18 -66.14
N ALA A 384 36.93 -46.33 -66.81
CA ALA A 384 36.50 -45.00 -67.24
C ALA A 384 35.42 -45.08 -68.33
N LEU A 385 35.57 -45.97 -69.31
CA LEU A 385 34.54 -46.24 -70.33
C LEU A 385 33.27 -46.81 -69.69
N LEU A 386 33.43 -47.75 -68.75
CA LEU A 386 32.31 -48.24 -67.94
C LEU A 386 31.61 -47.09 -67.21
N ARG A 387 32.37 -46.19 -66.57
CA ARG A 387 31.84 -45.02 -65.87
C ARG A 387 31.05 -44.08 -66.77
N LEU A 388 31.43 -43.96 -68.04
CA LEU A 388 30.71 -43.20 -69.05
C LEU A 388 29.45 -43.92 -69.59
N GLY A 389 29.15 -45.12 -69.10
CA GLY A 389 27.99 -45.91 -69.51
C GLY A 389 28.25 -46.88 -70.68
N ILE A 390 29.51 -47.03 -71.12
CA ILE A 390 29.88 -48.02 -72.14
C ILE A 390 30.12 -49.36 -71.43
N THR A 391 29.03 -50.10 -71.24
CA THR A 391 29.02 -51.37 -70.48
C THR A 391 29.27 -52.59 -71.36
N ASP A 392 29.04 -52.47 -72.66
CA ASP A 392 29.23 -53.53 -73.65
C ASP A 392 30.72 -53.82 -73.88
N HIS A 393 31.13 -55.08 -73.63
CA HIS A 393 32.53 -55.48 -73.73
C HIS A 393 33.02 -55.43 -75.19
N GLU A 394 32.14 -55.56 -76.18
CA GLU A 394 32.50 -55.41 -77.60
C GLU A 394 32.88 -53.96 -77.91
N GLN A 395 32.12 -52.98 -77.42
CA GLN A 395 32.41 -51.57 -77.61
C GLN A 395 33.70 -51.13 -76.91
N VAL A 396 33.93 -51.60 -75.68
CA VAL A 396 35.18 -51.33 -74.95
C VAL A 396 36.39 -51.96 -75.68
N ALA A 397 36.23 -53.19 -76.16
CA ALA A 397 37.24 -53.89 -76.95
C ALA A 397 37.57 -53.15 -78.24
N GLN A 398 36.55 -52.68 -78.97
CA GLN A 398 36.70 -51.89 -80.19
C GLN A 398 37.40 -50.56 -79.93
N PHE A 399 37.02 -49.85 -78.86
CA PHE A 399 37.62 -48.55 -78.52
C PHE A 399 39.10 -48.69 -78.17
N LEU A 400 39.43 -49.71 -77.36
CA LEU A 400 40.80 -49.90 -76.86
C LEU A 400 41.69 -50.74 -77.79
N ASP A 401 41.14 -51.26 -78.89
CA ASP A 401 41.80 -52.19 -79.82
C ASP A 401 42.35 -53.45 -79.17
N TYR A 402 41.51 -54.09 -78.36
CA TYR A 402 41.82 -55.38 -77.76
C TYR A 402 40.75 -56.40 -78.10
N SER A 403 41.06 -57.68 -77.90
CA SER A 403 40.02 -58.70 -77.97
C SER A 403 39.08 -58.57 -76.78
N VAL A 404 37.80 -58.95 -76.95
CA VAL A 404 36.81 -59.03 -75.86
C VAL A 404 37.36 -59.86 -74.68
N ARG A 405 38.05 -60.97 -74.98
CA ARG A 405 38.69 -61.82 -73.98
C ARG A 405 39.76 -61.07 -73.17
N THR A 406 40.52 -60.20 -73.82
CA THR A 406 41.54 -59.37 -73.15
C THR A 406 40.89 -58.36 -72.19
N ILE A 407 39.80 -57.71 -72.61
CA ILE A 407 39.03 -56.80 -71.74
C ILE A 407 38.47 -57.54 -70.53
N TYR A 408 37.87 -58.72 -70.74
CA TYR A 408 37.36 -59.56 -69.65
C TYR A 408 38.45 -59.94 -68.65
N ASN A 409 39.63 -60.31 -69.13
CA ASN A 409 40.77 -60.66 -68.28
C ASN A 409 41.24 -59.46 -67.46
N TYR A 410 41.36 -58.27 -68.05
CA TYR A 410 41.71 -57.05 -67.31
C TYR A 410 40.66 -56.71 -66.24
N LYS A 411 39.36 -56.75 -66.57
CA LYS A 411 38.28 -56.50 -65.60
C LYS A 411 38.35 -57.48 -64.42
N THR A 412 38.43 -58.77 -64.71
CA THR A 412 38.46 -59.83 -63.69
C THR A 412 39.68 -59.70 -62.80
N LYS A 413 40.85 -59.46 -63.40
CA LYS A 413 42.11 -59.26 -62.68
C LYS A 413 42.07 -58.08 -61.72
N VAL A 414 41.49 -56.96 -62.16
CA VAL A 414 41.36 -55.76 -61.32
C VAL A 414 40.33 -56.00 -60.22
N LYS A 415 39.15 -56.55 -60.53
CA LYS A 415 38.13 -56.87 -59.53
C LYS A 415 38.67 -57.77 -58.40
N ASN A 416 39.39 -58.82 -58.74
CA ASN A 416 39.96 -59.75 -57.76
C ASN A 416 41.02 -59.14 -56.83
N ARG A 417 41.60 -57.99 -57.18
CA ARG A 417 42.55 -57.22 -56.32
C ARG A 417 41.84 -56.20 -55.45
N SER A 418 40.57 -55.91 -55.75
CA SER A 418 39.80 -54.96 -54.97
C SER A 418 39.49 -55.53 -53.58
N ILE A 419 39.32 -54.63 -52.62
CA ILE A 419 38.76 -54.95 -51.30
C ILE A 419 37.23 -55.10 -51.33
N LEU A 420 36.58 -54.73 -52.44
CA LEU A 420 35.13 -54.80 -52.62
C LEU A 420 34.69 -56.19 -53.14
N PRO A 421 33.46 -56.63 -52.83
CA PRO A 421 32.87 -57.78 -53.50
C PRO A 421 32.83 -57.60 -55.03
N ASN A 422 33.13 -58.65 -55.78
CA ASN A 422 33.22 -58.60 -57.25
C ASN A 422 31.92 -58.17 -57.94
N ASP A 423 30.77 -58.48 -57.33
CA ASP A 423 29.44 -58.15 -57.84
C ASP A 423 29.12 -56.66 -57.66
N ASP A 424 29.64 -56.02 -56.60
CA ASP A 424 29.39 -54.62 -56.27
C ASP A 424 30.41 -53.66 -56.92
N PHE A 425 31.55 -54.19 -57.40
CA PHE A 425 32.65 -53.36 -57.89
C PHE A 425 32.23 -52.41 -59.02
N GLU A 426 31.48 -52.91 -60.01
CA GLU A 426 31.06 -52.08 -61.15
C GLU A 426 30.04 -51.01 -60.76
N GLU A 427 29.14 -51.30 -59.83
CA GLU A 427 28.20 -50.31 -59.29
C GLU A 427 28.96 -49.20 -58.55
N LYS A 428 29.97 -49.56 -57.74
CA LYS A 428 30.83 -48.59 -57.07
C LYS A 428 31.64 -47.73 -58.03
N ILE A 429 32.06 -48.26 -59.17
CA ILE A 429 32.64 -47.45 -60.24
C ILE A 429 31.63 -46.42 -60.75
N MET A 430 30.37 -46.81 -61.00
CA MET A 430 29.33 -45.89 -61.47
C MET A 430 28.99 -44.77 -60.47
N GLU A 431 29.11 -45.04 -59.16
CA GLU A 431 28.91 -44.06 -58.08
C GLU A 431 30.01 -43.00 -57.99
N ILE A 432 31.16 -43.18 -58.65
CA ILE A 432 32.23 -42.17 -58.67
C ILE A 432 31.66 -40.89 -59.28
N LYS A 433 31.55 -39.83 -58.48
CA LYS A 433 30.92 -38.59 -58.93
C LYS A 433 31.80 -37.90 -59.98
N ALA A 434 31.16 -37.48 -61.09
CA ALA A 434 31.61 -36.27 -61.77
C ALA A 434 31.40 -35.11 -60.78
N PHE A 435 32.16 -34.03 -60.91
CA PHE A 435 32.12 -32.85 -60.01
C PHE A 435 30.94 -32.75 -59.03
#